data_AF-F0ID92-F1
#
_entry.id   AF-F0ID92-F1
#
_cell.length_a   1.000
_cell.length_b   1.000
_cell.length_c   1.000
_cell.angle_alpha   90.00
_cell.angle_beta   90.00
_cell.angle_gamma   90.00
#
_symmetry.space_group_name_H-M   'P 1'
#
loop_
_entity.id
_entity.type
_entity.pdbx_description
1 polymer ?
#
loop_
_entity_poly.entity_id
_entity_poly.type
_entity_poly.pdbx_seq_one_letter_code
_entity_poly.pdbx_strand_id
1 'polypeptide(L)' 'MSKSKKLNVQGVAITFYENEKNDYISLTDIARYKETEHTDTVIQNWLRNRNTVELLGF' A
#
# COMPACT_ATOMS: atom_id res chain seq x y z
N MET A 1 16.89 -4.66 -12.53
CA MET A 1 15.49 -4.87 -12.11
C MET A 1 15.50 -5.05 -10.61
N SER A 2 14.96 -4.09 -9.86
CA SER A 2 14.92 -4.21 -8.42
C SER A 2 14.00 -5.36 -8.01
N LYS A 3 14.47 -6.22 -7.09
CA LYS A 3 13.71 -7.40 -6.65
C LYS A 3 12.51 -6.94 -5.83
N SER A 4 11.30 -7.31 -6.24
CA SER A 4 10.13 -7.21 -5.37
C SER A 4 10.25 -8.24 -4.24
N LYS A 5 10.05 -7.79 -3.00
CA LYS A 5 10.03 -8.62 -1.79
C LYS A 5 8.60 -8.65 -1.24
N LYS A 6 8.26 -9.66 -0.45
CA LYS A 6 6.99 -9.68 0.30
C LYS A 6 7.29 -9.59 1.79
N LEU A 7 6.64 -8.65 2.47
CA LEU A 7 6.68 -8.46 3.91
C LEU A 7 5.41 -9.07 4.51
N ASN A 8 5.52 -9.81 5.61
CA ASN A 8 4.33 -10.28 6.33
C ASN A 8 4.05 -9.33 7.50
N VAL A 9 2.96 -8.57 7.42
CA VAL A 9 2.57 -7.57 8.42
C VAL A 9 1.15 -7.88 8.86
N GLN A 10 0.96 -8.13 10.16
CA GLN A 10 -0.35 -8.50 10.73
C GLN A 10 -1.04 -9.68 10.01
N GLY A 11 -0.26 -10.63 9.49
CA GLY A 11 -0.77 -11.79 8.74
C GLY A 11 -1.11 -11.50 7.27
N VAL A 12 -0.80 -10.30 6.78
CA VAL A 12 -1.01 -9.90 5.38
C VAL A 12 0.33 -9.79 4.68
N ALA A 13 0.42 -10.44 3.52
CA ALA A 13 1.58 -10.34 2.64
C ALA A 13 1.52 -9.03 1.83
N ILE A 14 2.39 -8.08 2.16
CA ILE A 14 2.51 -6.78 1.50
C ILE A 14 3.70 -6.81 0.54
N THR A 15 3.46 -6.43 -0.71
CA THR A 15 4.52 -6.28 -1.71
C THR A 15 5.35 -5.04 -1.39
N PHE A 16 6.66 -5.23 -1.31
CA PHE A 16 7.66 -4.19 -1.08
C PHE A 16 8.57 -4.09 -2.32
N TYR A 17 8.80 -2.86 -2.77
CA TYR A 17 9.64 -2.55 -3.91
C TYR A 17 10.69 -1.52 -3.50
N GLU A 18 11.95 -1.92 -3.60
CA GLU A 18 13.12 -1.10 -3.29
C GLU A 18 13.62 -0.48 -4.59
N ASN A 19 13.79 0.84 -4.66
CA ASN A 19 14.29 1.50 -5.87
C ASN A 19 15.36 2.52 -5.53
N GLU A 20 16.61 2.05 -5.42
CA GLU A 20 17.84 2.82 -5.15
C GLU A 20 17.73 3.88 -4.03
N LYS A 21 17.03 4.98 -4.30
CA LYS A 21 16.83 6.10 -3.38
C LYS A 21 15.49 6.08 -2.64
N ASN A 22 14.51 5.29 -3.10
CA ASN A 22 13.15 5.29 -2.58
C ASN A 22 12.63 3.88 -2.38
N ASP A 23 11.88 3.70 -1.30
CA ASP A 23 11.20 2.46 -0.96
C ASP A 23 9.70 2.62 -1.12
N TYR A 24 9.05 1.59 -1.63
CA TYR A 24 7.62 1.59 -1.91
C TYR A 24 6.96 0.35 -1.33
N ILE A 25 5.78 0.53 -0.77
CA ILE A 25 4.90 -0.55 -0.32
C ILE A 25 3.60 -0.52 -1.13
N SER A 26 3.05 -1.70 -1.39
CA SER A 26 1.81 -1.84 -2.15
C SER A 26 0.61 -1.40 -1.31
N LEU A 27 0.03 -0.25 -1.69
CA LEU A 27 -1.19 0.28 -1.08
C LEU A 27 -2.38 -0.68 -1.27
N THR A 28 -2.43 -1.40 -2.39
CA THR A 28 -3.50 -2.37 -2.67
C THR A 28 -3.42 -3.60 -1.75
N ASP A 29 -2.21 -4.04 -1.39
CA ASP A 29 -2.05 -5.12 -0.42
C ASP A 29 -2.50 -4.69 0.98
N ILE A 30 -2.26 -3.43 1.34
CA ILE A 30 -2.76 -2.86 2.61
C ILE A 30 -4.27 -2.73 2.58
N ALA A 31 -4.86 -2.26 1.48
CA ALA A 31 -6.30 -2.11 1.36
C ALA A 31 -7.05 -3.45 1.44
N ARG A 32 -6.45 -4.54 0.94
CA ARG A 32 -6.99 -5.91 1.07
C ARG A 32 -7.15 -6.36 2.53
N TYR A 33 -6.32 -5.88 3.45
CA TYR A 33 -6.51 -6.15 4.88
C TYR A 33 -7.82 -5.56 5.40
N LYS A 34 -8.20 -4.39 4.88
CA LYS A 34 -9.39 -3.67 5.35
C LYS A 34 -10.68 -4.24 4.75
N GLU A 35 -10.67 -4.47 3.44
CA GLU A 35 -11.80 -5.01 2.69
C GLU A 35 -11.29 -5.65 1.39
N THR A 36 -11.54 -6.94 1.24
CA THR A 36 -11.07 -7.74 0.09
C THR A 36 -11.95 -7.61 -1.13
N GLU A 37 -13.28 -7.45 -0.96
CA GLU A 37 -14.22 -7.40 -2.09
C GLU A 37 -14.29 -6.02 -2.73
N HIS A 38 -14.09 -4.97 -1.92
CA HIS A 38 -14.19 -3.56 -2.32
C HIS A 38 -12.90 -2.78 -2.03
N THR A 39 -11.75 -3.39 -2.32
CA THR A 39 -10.43 -2.79 -2.14
C THR A 39 -10.29 -1.47 -2.93
N ASP A 40 -10.90 -1.37 -4.11
CA ASP A 40 -10.98 -0.18 -4.95
C ASP A 40 -11.65 1.00 -4.25
N THR A 41 -12.77 0.76 -3.57
CA THR A 41 -13.52 1.78 -2.82
C THR A 41 -12.72 2.29 -1.63
N VAL A 42 -11.99 1.39 -0.94
CA VAL A 42 -11.08 1.76 0.17
C VAL A 42 -9.99 2.71 -0.34
N ILE A 43 -9.32 2.34 -1.44
CA ILE A 43 -8.26 3.17 -2.03
C ILE A 43 -8.83 4.51 -2.51
N GLN A 44 -9.99 4.52 -3.17
CA GLN A 44 -10.65 5.75 -3.63
C GLN A 44 -10.94 6.70 -2.47
N ASN A 45 -11.41 6.17 -1.33
CA ASN A 45 -11.66 6.96 -0.13
C ASN A 45 -10.37 7.55 0.46
N TRP A 46 -9.27 6.79 0.47
CA TRP A 46 -7.98 7.28 0.94
C TRP A 46 -7.40 8.36 0.04
N LEU A 47 -7.44 8.17 -1.28
CA LEU A 47 -6.88 9.13 -2.24
C LEU A 47 -7.72 10.42 -2.36
N ARG A 48 -9.00 10.40 -2.00
CA ARG A 48 -9.87 11.60 -2.02
C ARG A 48 -9.57 12.57 -0.89
N ASN A 49 -9.08 12.09 0.25
CA ASN A 49 -8.82 12.95 1.41
C ASN A 49 -7.35 13.38 1.43
N ARG A 50 -7.10 14.69 1.25
CA ARG A 50 -5.75 15.27 1.30
C ARG A 50 -4.98 14.85 2.55
N ASN A 51 -5.61 14.86 3.72
CA ASN A 51 -4.94 14.50 4.97
C ASN A 51 -4.47 13.04 4.96
N THR A 52 -5.24 12.15 4.33
CA THR A 52 -4.86 10.75 4.18
C THR A 52 -3.73 10.58 3.19
N VAL A 53 -3.74 11.31 2.07
CA VAL A 53 -2.64 11.29 1.10
C VAL A 53 -1.35 11.80 1.74
N GLU A 54 -1.40 12.90 2.50
CA GLU A 54 -0.25 13.44 3.23
C GLU A 54 0.29 12.47 4.30
N LEU A 55 -0.58 11.67 4.92
CA LEU A 55 -0.18 10.60 5.84
C LEU A 55 0.50 9.41 5.10
N LEU A 56 0.00 9.06 3.91
CA LEU A 56 0.48 7.92 3.12
C LEU A 56 1.83 8.16 2.44
N GLY A 57 2.18 9.42 2.17
CA GLY A 57 3.49 9.77 1.64
C GLY A 57 3.64 11.26 1.36
N PHE A 58 4.80 11.80 1.75
CA PHE A 58 5.35 13.07 1.31
C PHE A 58 6.65 12.80 0.55
#